data_AF-A0A5T1TG48-F1
#
_entry.id   AF-A0A5T1TG48-F1
#
_cell.length_a   1.000
_cell.length_b   1.000
_cell.length_c   1.000
_cell.angle_alpha   90.00
_cell.angle_beta   90.00
_cell.angle_gamma   90.00
#
_symmetry.space_group_name_H-M   'P 1'
#
loop_
_entity.id
_entity.type
_entity.pdbx_description
1 polymer ?
#
loop_
_entity_poly.entity_id
_entity_poly.type
_entity_poly.pdbx_seq_one_letter_code
_entity_poly.pdbx_strand_id
1 'polypeptide(L)'
;VTRFETGAQSFTSGVVGLTIKNYNGIEDFKFDNVVISTSVGTGLGALAEEINKSADKTGVRATYDVKTTGVYAIKEGTTSQDFAINGVTIGKVDYSDGDGNGSLVSVINAVKDTTGVQASKDENGKLVLTSADGRGIKITGDIGVGSGILANQKENYGRLSLV
;
A
#
# COMPACT_ATOMS: atom_id res chain seq x y z
N VAL A 1 26.72 -8.95 12.86
CA VAL A 1 25.43 -8.63 13.51
C VAL A 1 24.56 -7.98 12.45
N THR A 2 23.32 -8.43 12.29
CA THR A 2 22.35 -7.86 11.33
C THR A 2 21.52 -6.79 12.06
N ARG A 3 21.25 -5.64 11.43
CA ARG A 3 20.47 -4.55 12.00
C ARG A 3 19.19 -4.37 11.21
N PHE A 4 18.05 -4.38 11.89
CA PHE A 4 16.74 -4.19 11.26
C PHE A 4 16.19 -2.81 11.60
N GLU A 5 15.69 -2.10 10.60
CA GLU A 5 14.97 -0.83 10.79
C GLU A 5 13.66 -0.87 10.03
N THR A 6 12.61 -0.25 10.57
CA THR A 6 11.33 -0.13 9.88
C THR A 6 10.66 1.18 10.26
N GLY A 7 10.34 1.98 9.25
CA GLY A 7 9.69 3.27 9.44
C GLY A 7 8.24 3.16 9.92
N ALA A 8 7.64 4.30 10.26
CA ALA A 8 6.18 4.38 10.43
C ALA A 8 5.46 4.14 9.08
N GLN A 9 4.16 3.89 9.15
CA GLN A 9 3.32 3.83 7.95
C GLN A 9 3.25 5.22 7.30
N SER A 10 3.54 5.29 6.00
CA SER A 10 3.48 6.53 5.24
C SER A 10 2.06 6.77 4.71
N PHE A 11 1.58 7.99 4.90
CA PHE A 11 0.30 8.48 4.36
C PHE A 11 0.52 9.62 3.35
N THR A 12 1.78 9.92 2.99
CA THR A 12 2.15 11.03 2.12
C THR A 12 2.84 10.54 0.85
N SER A 13 2.42 11.07 -0.29
CA SER A 13 3.09 10.91 -1.58
C SER A 13 4.15 11.99 -1.78
N GLY A 14 5.00 11.81 -2.80
CA GLY A 14 5.98 12.80 -3.19
C GLY A 14 7.25 12.19 -3.76
N VAL A 15 8.21 13.05 -4.10
CA VAL A 15 9.55 12.61 -4.52
C VAL A 15 10.42 12.42 -3.29
N VAL A 16 11.03 11.26 -3.16
CA VAL A 16 11.94 10.89 -2.07
C VAL A 16 13.35 10.74 -2.64
N GLY A 17 14.32 11.40 -2.01
CA GLY A 17 15.74 11.16 -2.24
C GLY A 17 16.38 10.62 -0.97
N LEU A 18 16.81 9.37 -0.98
CA LEU A 18 17.46 8.74 0.17
C LEU A 18 18.98 8.98 0.16
N THR A 19 19.56 9.05 1.35
CA THR A 19 21.01 9.10 1.52
C THR A 19 21.40 8.26 2.74
N ILE A 20 22.22 7.22 2.54
CA ILE A 20 22.88 6.53 3.64
C ILE A 20 24.09 7.36 4.03
N LYS A 21 24.13 7.80 5.29
CA LYS A 21 25.25 8.56 5.81
C LYS A 21 26.42 7.65 6.13
N ASN A 22 27.63 8.10 5.81
CA ASN A 22 28.88 7.43 6.16
C ASN A 22 28.89 5.91 5.80
N TYR A 23 28.49 5.56 4.58
CA TYR A 23 28.20 4.17 4.21
C TYR A 23 29.45 3.27 4.23
N ASN A 24 30.64 3.85 4.05
CA ASN A 24 31.94 3.16 4.02
C ASN A 24 32.95 3.70 5.07
N GLY A 25 32.52 4.56 6.00
CA GLY A 25 33.40 5.19 6.99
C GLY A 25 34.06 6.50 6.52
N ILE A 26 33.81 6.94 5.28
CA ILE A 26 34.41 8.15 4.69
C ILE A 26 33.34 9.08 4.09
N GLU A 27 32.42 8.54 3.30
CA GLU A 27 31.47 9.34 2.52
C GLU A 27 30.01 8.85 2.62
N ASP A 28 29.09 9.66 2.10
CA ASP A 28 27.66 9.33 2.02
C ASP A 28 27.32 8.61 0.71
N PHE A 29 26.31 7.74 0.73
CA PHE A 29 25.75 7.13 -0.47
C PHE A 29 24.38 7.75 -0.78
N LYS A 30 24.26 8.45 -1.90
CA LYS A 30 23.02 9.07 -2.36
C LYS A 30 22.35 8.19 -3.43
N PHE A 31 21.08 7.87 -3.23
CA PHE A 31 20.26 7.18 -4.23
C PHE A 31 19.64 8.17 -5.21
N ASP A 32 19.24 7.66 -6.37
CA ASP A 32 18.40 8.41 -7.29
C ASP A 32 17.04 8.73 -6.66
N ASN A 33 16.42 9.81 -7.11
CA ASN A 33 15.11 10.20 -6.63
C ASN A 33 14.05 9.19 -7.08
N VAL A 34 13.18 8.78 -6.16
CA VAL A 34 12.07 7.87 -6.42
C VAL A 34 10.75 8.57 -6.13
N VAL A 35 9.76 8.40 -7.00
CA VAL A 35 8.41 8.91 -6.80
C VAL A 35 7.61 7.92 -5.96
N ILE A 36 6.95 8.41 -4.91
CA ILE A 36 5.98 7.67 -4.10
C ILE A 36 4.57 8.08 -4.54
N SER A 37 3.85 7.18 -5.19
CA SER A 37 2.47 7.40 -5.65
C SER A 37 1.71 6.08 -5.84
N THR A 38 0.55 6.14 -6.48
CA THR A 38 -0.29 4.99 -6.86
C THR A 38 -0.09 4.52 -8.30
N SER A 39 0.83 5.15 -9.04
CA SER A 39 1.11 4.82 -10.45
C SER A 39 2.09 3.66 -10.59
N VAL A 40 2.02 2.94 -11.71
CA VAL A 40 2.99 1.89 -12.06
C VAL A 40 4.42 2.46 -12.07
N GLY A 41 5.38 1.70 -11.54
CA GLY A 41 6.78 2.12 -11.45
C GLY A 41 7.07 3.17 -10.36
N THR A 42 6.12 3.39 -9.43
CA THR A 42 6.28 4.30 -8.28
C THR A 42 5.95 3.58 -6.98
N GLY A 43 6.18 4.23 -5.84
CA GLY A 43 5.85 3.69 -4.52
C GLY A 43 7.04 3.01 -3.84
N LEU A 44 6.77 2.33 -2.73
CA LEU A 44 7.80 1.67 -1.94
C LEU A 44 8.42 0.47 -2.64
N GLY A 45 7.71 -0.15 -3.60
CA GLY A 45 8.29 -1.18 -4.47
C GLY A 45 9.47 -0.64 -5.27
N ALA A 46 9.26 0.46 -5.99
CA ALA A 46 10.31 1.14 -6.75
C ALA A 46 11.47 1.61 -5.84
N LEU A 47 11.15 2.10 -4.63
CA LEU A 47 12.18 2.52 -3.67
C LEU A 47 13.02 1.35 -3.16
N ALA A 48 12.38 0.22 -2.84
CA ALA A 48 13.07 -0.98 -2.41
C ALA A 48 13.94 -1.55 -3.53
N GLU A 49 13.46 -1.56 -4.77
CA GLU A 49 14.27 -1.92 -5.94
C GLU A 49 15.51 -1.04 -6.06
N GLU A 50 15.36 0.28 -5.94
CA GLU A 50 16.47 1.22 -6.03
C GLU A 50 17.53 1.00 -4.94
N ILE A 51 17.11 0.76 -3.70
CA ILE A 51 18.03 0.42 -2.60
C ILE A 51 18.76 -0.89 -2.90
N ASN A 52 18.02 -1.91 -3.34
CA ASN A 52 18.54 -3.24 -3.55
C ASN A 52 19.52 -3.34 -4.74
N LYS A 53 19.43 -2.45 -5.74
CA LYS A 53 20.40 -2.36 -6.86
C LYS A 53 21.83 -2.14 -6.40
N SER A 54 22.02 -1.48 -5.25
CA SER A 54 23.34 -1.15 -4.69
C SER A 54 23.62 -1.88 -3.37
N ALA A 55 22.87 -2.93 -3.05
CA ALA A 55 22.99 -3.63 -1.76
C ALA A 55 24.36 -4.31 -1.57
N ASP A 56 25.04 -4.69 -2.65
CA ASP A 56 26.42 -5.21 -2.63
C ASP A 56 27.44 -4.16 -2.18
N LYS A 57 27.16 -2.87 -2.44
CA LYS A 57 28.02 -1.73 -2.09
C LYS A 57 27.69 -1.14 -0.74
N THR A 58 26.40 -0.95 -0.45
CA THR A 58 25.93 -0.28 0.76
C THR A 58 25.80 -1.24 1.94
N GLY A 59 25.68 -2.54 1.68
CA GLY A 59 25.35 -3.55 2.68
C GLY A 59 23.90 -3.45 3.20
N VAL A 60 23.07 -2.58 2.62
CA VAL A 60 21.68 -2.36 3.04
C VAL A 60 20.74 -2.95 1.99
N ARG A 61 19.82 -3.79 2.46
CA ARG A 61 18.71 -4.30 1.65
C ARG A 61 17.40 -3.69 2.15
N ALA A 62 16.43 -3.59 1.25
CA ALA A 62 15.11 -3.07 1.55
C ALA A 62 14.00 -4.03 1.13
N THR A 63 12.92 -4.01 1.91
CA THR A 63 11.63 -4.61 1.55
C THR A 63 10.51 -3.66 1.96
N TYR A 64 9.29 -3.95 1.53
CA TYR A 64 8.11 -3.15 1.81
C TYR A 64 6.93 -4.02 2.24
N ASP A 65 5.98 -3.40 2.95
CA ASP A 65 4.65 -3.94 3.18
C ASP A 65 3.63 -2.83 2.98
N VAL A 66 2.82 -2.93 1.92
CA VAL A 66 1.76 -1.96 1.60
C VAL A 66 0.41 -2.64 1.73
N LYS A 67 -0.18 -2.46 2.92
CA LYS A 67 -1.44 -3.09 3.31
C LYS A 67 -2.33 -2.12 4.09
N THR A 68 -3.61 -2.06 3.72
CA THR A 68 -4.65 -1.39 4.49
C THR A 68 -5.62 -2.45 5.02
N THR A 69 -5.72 -2.57 6.35
CA THR A 69 -6.61 -3.53 7.01
C THR A 69 -7.73 -2.79 7.74
N GLY A 70 -8.96 -3.23 7.53
CA GLY A 70 -10.12 -2.72 8.25
C GLY A 70 -10.03 -3.01 9.75
N VAL A 71 -10.66 -2.16 10.56
CA VAL A 71 -10.54 -2.27 12.02
C VAL A 71 -11.44 -3.35 12.63
N TYR A 72 -12.49 -3.76 11.93
CA TYR A 72 -13.43 -4.83 12.31
C TYR A 72 -13.86 -5.66 11.10
N ALA A 73 -14.52 -6.79 11.36
CA ALA A 73 -15.08 -7.66 10.34
C ALA A 73 -16.12 -6.92 9.49
N ILE A 74 -16.11 -7.14 8.17
CA ILE A 74 -17.02 -6.46 7.24
C ILE A 74 -18.46 -6.57 7.74
N LYS A 75 -19.17 -5.44 7.74
CA LYS A 75 -20.60 -5.31 8.03
C LYS A 75 -21.35 -4.92 6.78
N GLU A 76 -22.64 -5.19 6.74
CA GLU A 76 -23.52 -4.76 5.66
C GLU A 76 -23.36 -3.27 5.38
N GLY A 77 -23.30 -2.91 4.10
CA GLY A 77 -23.15 -1.54 3.67
C GLY A 77 -23.16 -1.39 2.16
N THR A 78 -22.88 -0.17 1.73
CA THR A 78 -22.81 0.19 0.32
C THR A 78 -21.68 1.18 0.08
N THR A 79 -21.01 1.06 -1.06
CA THR A 79 -20.06 2.06 -1.53
C THR A 79 -20.82 3.22 -2.21
N SER A 80 -20.18 4.38 -2.35
CA SER A 80 -20.75 5.48 -3.14
C SER A 80 -20.59 5.26 -4.64
N GLN A 81 -21.36 6.01 -5.43
CA GLN A 81 -21.32 5.94 -6.89
C GLN A 81 -19.95 6.31 -7.49
N ASP A 82 -19.18 7.13 -6.78
CA ASP A 82 -17.84 7.59 -7.15
C ASP A 82 -16.71 6.83 -6.43
N PHE A 83 -17.02 5.71 -5.75
CA PHE A 83 -16.01 4.85 -5.14
C PHE A 83 -14.95 4.43 -6.15
N ALA A 84 -13.69 4.73 -5.84
CA ALA A 84 -12.54 4.46 -6.69
C ALA A 84 -11.33 4.03 -5.87
N ILE A 85 -10.47 3.20 -6.47
CA ILE A 85 -9.17 2.82 -5.92
C ILE A 85 -8.09 3.14 -6.94
N ASN A 86 -7.03 3.85 -6.52
CA ASN A 86 -5.89 4.24 -7.34
C ASN A 86 -6.31 4.94 -8.65
N GLY A 87 -7.38 5.74 -8.59
CA GLY A 87 -7.92 6.49 -9.73
C GLY A 87 -8.86 5.70 -10.65
N VAL A 88 -9.07 4.41 -10.41
CA VAL A 88 -10.02 3.58 -11.18
C VAL A 88 -11.37 3.56 -10.45
N THR A 89 -12.41 4.09 -11.09
CA THR A 89 -13.79 4.05 -10.56
C THR A 89 -14.32 2.62 -10.60
N ILE A 90 -14.80 2.15 -9.44
CA ILE A 90 -15.46 0.85 -9.26
C ILE A 90 -16.98 1.06 -9.18
N GLY A 91 -17.40 2.13 -8.51
CA GLY A 91 -18.81 2.51 -8.39
C GLY A 91 -19.53 1.90 -7.20
N LYS A 92 -20.86 2.07 -7.19
CA LYS A 92 -21.73 1.60 -6.11
C LYS A 92 -21.83 0.07 -6.08
N VAL A 93 -21.62 -0.50 -4.90
CA VAL A 93 -21.72 -1.94 -4.62
C VAL A 93 -22.34 -2.13 -3.26
N ASP A 94 -23.41 -2.92 -3.20
CA ASP A 94 -24.01 -3.37 -1.94
C ASP A 94 -23.34 -4.68 -1.50
N TYR A 95 -22.91 -4.74 -0.24
CA TYR A 95 -22.25 -5.90 0.35
C TYR A 95 -22.89 -6.27 1.69
N SER A 96 -23.02 -7.57 1.94
CA SER A 96 -23.65 -8.08 3.16
C SER A 96 -22.65 -8.24 4.31
N ASP A 97 -23.16 -8.52 5.50
CA ASP A 97 -22.33 -8.91 6.66
C ASP A 97 -21.29 -9.98 6.28
N GLY A 98 -20.04 -9.74 6.66
CA GLY A 98 -18.89 -10.58 6.34
C GLY A 98 -18.53 -10.64 4.85
N ASP A 99 -19.07 -9.73 4.03
CA ASP A 99 -19.06 -9.85 2.55
C ASP A 99 -19.51 -11.26 2.14
N GLY A 100 -20.63 -11.72 2.70
CA GLY A 100 -21.16 -13.07 2.49
C GLY A 100 -21.62 -13.32 1.05
N ASN A 101 -22.02 -12.24 0.36
CA ASN A 101 -22.27 -12.24 -1.08
C ASN A 101 -20.98 -12.10 -1.93
N GLY A 102 -19.81 -11.91 -1.30
CA GLY A 102 -18.50 -11.76 -1.94
C GLY A 102 -18.38 -10.56 -2.88
N SER A 103 -19.33 -9.62 -2.82
CA SER A 103 -19.47 -8.57 -3.83
C SER A 103 -18.37 -7.53 -3.69
N LEU A 104 -18.04 -7.11 -2.46
CA LEU A 104 -17.02 -6.09 -2.23
C LEU A 104 -15.62 -6.59 -2.62
N VAL A 105 -15.24 -7.80 -2.22
CA VAL A 105 -13.94 -8.37 -2.59
C VAL A 105 -13.86 -8.62 -4.09
N SER A 106 -14.94 -9.13 -4.71
CA SER A 106 -14.98 -9.45 -6.14
C SER A 106 -14.79 -8.20 -7.01
N VAL A 107 -15.54 -7.12 -6.75
CA VAL A 107 -15.48 -5.91 -7.60
C VAL A 107 -14.14 -5.17 -7.49
N ILE A 108 -13.49 -5.19 -6.32
CA ILE A 108 -12.14 -4.62 -6.17
C ILE A 108 -11.14 -5.48 -6.95
N ASN A 109 -11.24 -6.81 -6.84
CA ASN A 109 -10.34 -7.73 -7.53
C ASN A 109 -10.55 -7.76 -9.05
N ALA A 110 -11.74 -7.40 -9.55
CA ALA A 110 -12.03 -7.30 -10.98
C ALA A 110 -11.15 -6.25 -11.70
N VAL A 111 -10.62 -5.27 -10.96
CA VAL A 111 -9.74 -4.22 -11.50
C VAL A 111 -8.30 -4.27 -10.93
N LYS A 112 -7.94 -5.35 -10.22
CA LYS A 112 -6.65 -5.46 -9.52
C LYS A 112 -5.42 -5.27 -10.42
N ASP A 113 -5.49 -5.73 -11.66
CA ASP A 113 -4.34 -5.65 -12.58
C ASP A 113 -4.12 -4.21 -13.07
N THR A 114 -5.16 -3.36 -12.98
CA THR A 114 -5.07 -1.93 -13.27
C THR A 114 -4.70 -1.14 -12.01
N THR A 115 -5.41 -1.38 -10.90
CA THR A 115 -5.20 -0.63 -9.65
C THR A 115 -3.92 -1.02 -8.90
N GLY A 116 -3.46 -2.27 -9.06
CA GLY A 116 -2.40 -2.86 -8.24
C GLY A 116 -2.82 -3.32 -6.87
N VAL A 117 -4.12 -3.27 -6.57
CA VAL A 117 -4.66 -3.55 -5.24
C VAL A 117 -5.49 -4.82 -5.30
N GLN A 118 -5.10 -5.79 -4.48
CA GLN A 118 -5.84 -7.02 -4.27
C GLN A 118 -6.60 -6.92 -2.95
N ALA A 119 -7.90 -7.20 -3.00
CA ALA A 119 -8.75 -7.34 -1.83
C ALA A 119 -8.79 -8.80 -1.36
N SER A 120 -8.80 -8.97 -0.04
CA SER A 120 -9.05 -10.25 0.63
C SER A 120 -9.77 -10.04 1.96
N LYS A 121 -10.19 -11.14 2.58
CA LYS A 121 -10.64 -11.17 3.97
C LYS A 121 -9.57 -11.83 4.81
N ASP A 122 -9.27 -11.29 5.98
CA ASP A 122 -8.43 -11.98 6.96
C ASP A 122 -9.23 -13.04 7.74
N GLU A 123 -8.53 -13.78 8.61
CA GLU A 123 -9.09 -14.82 9.47
C GLU A 123 -10.20 -14.32 10.41
N ASN A 124 -10.21 -13.01 10.70
CA ASN A 124 -11.21 -12.35 11.54
C ASN A 124 -12.33 -11.68 10.71
N GLY A 125 -12.37 -11.90 9.39
CA GLY A 125 -13.36 -11.34 8.48
C GLY A 125 -13.16 -9.85 8.15
N LYS A 126 -12.01 -9.26 8.49
CA LYS A 126 -11.66 -7.87 8.17
C LYS A 126 -11.30 -7.77 6.69
N LEU A 127 -11.70 -6.67 6.05
CA LEU A 127 -11.23 -6.35 4.70
C LEU A 127 -9.74 -6.04 4.75
N VAL A 128 -8.97 -6.68 3.86
CA VAL A 128 -7.54 -6.39 3.65
C VAL A 128 -7.33 -5.99 2.21
N LEU A 129 -6.72 -4.82 2.00
CA LEU A 129 -6.26 -4.35 0.70
C LEU A 129 -4.74 -4.41 0.68
N THR A 130 -4.17 -5.17 -0.24
CA THR A 130 -2.72 -5.34 -0.38
C THR A 130 -2.28 -4.87 -1.76
N SER A 131 -1.21 -4.06 -1.82
CA SER A 131 -0.54 -3.77 -3.09
C SER A 131 0.63 -4.73 -3.28
N ALA A 132 0.57 -5.51 -4.36
CA ALA A 132 1.56 -6.56 -4.64
C ALA A 132 2.89 -6.01 -5.18
N ASP A 133 2.85 -4.87 -5.88
CA ASP A 133 4.01 -4.21 -6.49
C ASP A 133 4.51 -3.00 -5.66
N GLY A 134 3.97 -2.81 -4.45
CA GLY A 134 4.41 -1.78 -3.52
C GLY A 134 3.99 -0.36 -3.91
N ARG A 135 2.99 -0.21 -4.79
CA ARG A 135 2.29 1.06 -5.02
C ARG A 135 1.49 1.48 -3.80
N GLY A 136 1.23 2.78 -3.68
CA GLY A 136 0.25 3.27 -2.71
C GLY A 136 -1.16 2.72 -2.97
N ILE A 137 -1.96 2.68 -1.90
CA ILE A 137 -3.40 2.42 -1.93
C ILE A 137 -4.10 3.74 -1.59
N LYS A 138 -4.78 4.33 -2.57
CA LYS A 138 -5.60 5.51 -2.39
C LYS A 138 -7.04 5.23 -2.78
N ILE A 139 -7.94 5.41 -1.83
CA ILE A 139 -9.38 5.24 -1.97
C ILE A 139 -10.01 6.62 -2.07
N THR A 140 -10.77 6.85 -3.13
CA THR A 140 -11.62 8.04 -3.29
C THR A 140 -13.09 7.64 -3.33
N GLY A 141 -13.98 8.60 -3.14
CA GLY A 141 -15.38 8.32 -2.83
C GLY A 141 -15.53 7.66 -1.45
N ASP A 142 -16.68 7.03 -1.21
CA ASP A 142 -16.97 6.29 0.01
C ASP A 142 -16.95 4.78 -0.24
N ILE A 143 -16.08 4.07 0.47
CA ILE A 143 -16.05 2.60 0.50
C ILE A 143 -17.11 2.03 1.47
N GLY A 144 -17.81 2.91 2.19
CA GLY A 144 -18.82 2.56 3.17
C GLY A 144 -18.18 2.17 4.50
N VAL A 145 -18.71 2.73 5.60
CA VAL A 145 -18.22 2.46 6.96
C VAL A 145 -18.25 0.97 7.30
N GLY A 146 -19.21 0.21 6.75
CA GLY A 146 -19.31 -1.24 6.95
C GLY A 146 -18.07 -2.03 6.51
N SER A 147 -17.25 -1.51 5.59
CA SER A 147 -15.99 -2.15 5.17
C SER A 147 -14.94 -2.24 6.29
N GLY A 148 -15.07 -1.40 7.32
CA GLY A 148 -14.09 -1.27 8.40
C GLY A 148 -12.88 -0.40 8.06
N ILE A 149 -12.80 0.16 6.84
CA ILE A 149 -11.75 1.09 6.44
C ILE A 149 -12.13 2.51 6.88
N LEU A 150 -11.34 3.08 7.77
CA LEU A 150 -11.56 4.41 8.31
C LEU A 150 -11.08 5.51 7.35
N ALA A 151 -11.59 6.73 7.52
CA ALA A 151 -11.25 7.87 6.65
C ALA A 151 -9.73 8.16 6.60
N ASN A 152 -9.03 8.02 7.73
CA ASN A 152 -7.58 8.20 7.82
C ASN A 152 -6.75 7.04 7.22
N GLN A 153 -7.40 5.96 6.80
CA GLN A 153 -6.77 4.82 6.13
C GLN A 153 -6.97 4.84 4.61
N LYS A 154 -7.74 5.80 4.08
CA LYS A 154 -8.03 5.91 2.64
C LYS A 154 -6.81 6.28 1.80
N GLU A 155 -5.72 6.76 2.39
CA GLU A 155 -4.49 7.06 1.67
C GLU A 155 -3.30 6.42 2.40
N ASN A 156 -2.69 5.40 1.82
CA ASN A 156 -1.67 4.58 2.45
C ASN A 156 -0.57 4.21 1.46
N TYR A 157 0.68 4.47 1.80
CA TYR A 157 1.85 4.10 0.99
C TYR A 157 2.70 3.00 1.63
N GLY A 158 2.24 2.42 2.75
CA GLY A 158 2.87 1.29 3.42
C GLY A 158 4.08 1.65 4.27
N ARG A 159 4.92 0.64 4.55
CA ARG A 159 6.13 0.75 5.36
C ARG A 159 7.33 0.21 4.60
N LEU A 160 8.48 0.86 4.78
CA LEU A 160 9.77 0.40 4.30
C LEU A 160 10.54 -0.23 5.47
N SER A 161 11.14 -1.39 5.22
CA SER A 161 12.00 -2.11 6.16
C SER A 161 13.38 -2.29 5.56
N LEU A 162 14.42 -1.99 6.34
CA LEU A 162 15.83 -2.13 5.96
C LEU A 162 16.49 -3.24 6.79
N VAL A 163 17.45 -3.94 6.18
CA VAL A 163 18.27 -5.00 6.80
C VAL A 163 19.71 -4.96 6.30
#